data_AF-A0A6J8E4G5-F1
#
_entry.id   AF-A0A6J8E4G5-F1
#
_cell.length_a   1.000
_cell.length_b   1.000
_cell.length_c   1.000
_cell.angle_alpha   90.00
_cell.angle_beta   90.00
_cell.angle_gamma   90.00
#
_symmetry.space_group_name_H-M   'P 1'
#
loop_
_entity.id
_entity.type
_entity.pdbx_description
1 polymer ?
#
loop_
_entity_poly.entity_id
_entity_poly.type
_entity_poly.pdbx_seq_one_letter_code
_entity_poly.pdbx_strand_id
1 'polypeptide(L)'
;MADIAVDHLITNNDITLTSVYCDYPVTCLPTKFNVPSGPKGMRALTEEIDTHLYDEAAHMIAFRIPHPNIAPWIKSLSLLYYEHYGKSPEYIVSWFDDPENWSAKNSGNKSICVELSTKADVLNSLLYKITLFINTGLVQVQGNHKDTFVNKDFPVLLKLVNEIYMATNTDKSGLCKINRSEASLEVKPT
;
A
#
# COMPACT_ATOMS: atom_id res chain seq x y z
N MET A 1 -4.18 18.49 10.80
CA MET A 1 -4.10 17.03 10.96
C MET A 1 -4.05 16.66 12.43
N ALA A 2 -5.15 16.11 12.93
CA ALA A 2 -5.29 15.55 14.28
C ALA A 2 -4.36 14.34 14.49
N ASP A 3 -4.09 13.99 15.76
CA ASP A 3 -3.40 12.75 16.09
C ASP A 3 -4.27 11.54 15.72
N ILE A 4 -3.68 10.61 14.97
CA ILE A 4 -4.37 9.42 14.47
C ILE A 4 -4.05 8.25 15.40
N ALA A 5 -5.02 7.85 16.22
CA ALA A 5 -4.91 6.62 16.98
C ALA A 5 -5.02 5.42 16.04
N VAL A 6 -3.88 4.78 15.72
CA VAL A 6 -3.84 3.59 14.85
C VAL A 6 -4.80 2.49 15.31
N ASP A 7 -4.97 2.34 16.63
CA ASP A 7 -5.85 1.34 17.22
C ASP A 7 -7.32 1.58 16.84
N HIS A 8 -7.72 2.83 16.63
CA HIS A 8 -9.05 3.17 16.12
C HIS A 8 -9.23 2.77 14.65
N LEU A 9 -8.18 2.86 13.82
CA LEU A 9 -8.23 2.39 12.44
C LEU A 9 -8.34 0.87 12.37
N ILE A 10 -7.60 0.17 13.24
CA ILE A 10 -7.59 -1.29 13.29
C ILE A 10 -8.92 -1.84 13.80
N THR A 11 -9.45 -1.29 14.90
CA THR A 11 -10.65 -1.85 15.56
C THR A 11 -11.92 -1.68 14.72
N ASN A 12 -11.99 -0.59 13.95
CA ASN A 12 -13.22 -0.21 13.23
C ASN A 12 -13.23 -0.62 11.76
N ASN A 13 -12.16 -1.23 11.25
CA ASN A 13 -12.08 -1.59 9.84
C ASN A 13 -11.60 -3.04 9.68
N ASP A 14 -11.98 -3.66 8.57
CA ASP A 14 -11.42 -4.92 8.15
C ASP A 14 -9.93 -4.71 7.81
N ILE A 15 -9.04 -5.33 8.59
CA ILE A 15 -7.59 -5.30 8.35
C ILE A 15 -7.10 -6.50 7.51
N THR A 16 -8.00 -7.40 7.09
CA THR A 16 -7.64 -8.52 6.22
C THR A 16 -7.26 -8.02 4.82
N LEU A 17 -6.54 -8.85 4.09
CA LEU A 17 -6.13 -8.58 2.71
C LEU A 17 -7.19 -9.01 1.68
N THR A 18 -8.39 -9.41 2.13
CA THR A 18 -9.43 -9.93 1.25
C THR A 18 -9.80 -8.92 0.16
N SER A 19 -10.11 -7.68 0.54
CA SER A 19 -10.44 -6.61 -0.42
C SER A 19 -9.27 -6.32 -1.35
N VAL A 20 -8.05 -6.27 -0.82
CA VAL A 20 -6.84 -6.03 -1.63
C VAL A 20 -6.66 -7.11 -2.68
N TYR A 21 -6.89 -8.38 -2.37
CA TYR A 21 -6.74 -9.46 -3.36
C TYR A 21 -7.92 -9.57 -4.33
N CYS A 22 -9.08 -8.99 -4.01
CA CYS A 22 -10.16 -8.79 -4.97
C CYS A 22 -9.78 -7.75 -6.02
N ASP A 23 -9.25 -6.60 -5.58
CA ASP A 23 -8.93 -5.47 -6.45
C ASP A 23 -7.58 -5.64 -7.17
N TYR A 24 -6.61 -6.25 -6.47
CA TYR A 24 -5.25 -6.49 -6.91
C TYR A 24 -4.90 -7.98 -6.78
N PRO A 25 -5.40 -8.85 -7.70
CA PRO A 25 -5.16 -10.28 -7.61
C PRO A 25 -3.66 -10.59 -7.56
N VAL A 26 -3.28 -11.60 -6.77
CA VAL A 26 -1.87 -12.00 -6.59
C VAL A 26 -1.17 -12.30 -7.93
N THR A 27 -1.92 -12.81 -8.91
CA THR A 27 -1.43 -13.06 -10.28
C THR A 27 -1.01 -11.81 -11.04
N CYS A 28 -1.41 -10.62 -10.56
CA CYS A 28 -1.07 -9.32 -11.12
C CYS A 28 0.11 -8.67 -10.39
N LEU A 29 0.45 -9.13 -9.19
CA LEU A 29 1.60 -8.66 -8.43
C LEU A 29 2.88 -9.32 -8.93
N PRO A 30 4.02 -8.62 -8.94
CA PRO A 30 5.27 -9.21 -9.36
C PRO A 30 5.65 -10.36 -8.41
N THR A 31 6.37 -11.38 -8.89
CA THR A 31 6.94 -12.42 -8.03
C THR A 31 8.29 -12.02 -7.42
N LYS A 32 8.91 -10.99 -8.00
CA LYS A 32 10.16 -10.38 -7.55
C LYS A 32 10.21 -8.92 -8.00
N PHE A 33 10.87 -8.06 -7.25
CA PHE A 33 11.05 -6.68 -7.67
C PHE A 33 12.11 -6.52 -8.75
N ASN A 34 11.84 -5.61 -9.66
CA ASN A 34 12.84 -5.05 -10.56
C ASN A 34 13.73 -4.07 -9.79
N VAL A 35 14.98 -3.92 -10.24
CA VAL A 35 15.87 -2.89 -9.71
C VAL A 35 15.36 -1.51 -10.17
N PRO A 36 15.23 -0.52 -9.27
CA PRO A 36 14.90 0.84 -9.67
C PRO A 36 15.93 1.40 -10.66
N SER A 37 15.49 2.00 -11.76
CA SER A 37 16.37 2.51 -12.82
C SER A 37 17.08 3.83 -12.49
N GLY A 38 16.69 4.51 -11.40
CA GLY A 38 17.23 5.82 -11.03
C GLY A 38 18.12 5.80 -9.77
N PRO A 39 19.18 6.62 -9.70
CA PRO A 39 20.12 6.63 -8.57
C PRO A 39 19.47 7.02 -7.23
N LYS A 40 18.40 7.82 -7.26
CA LYS A 40 17.60 8.15 -6.05
C LYS A 40 16.77 6.95 -5.56
N GLY A 41 16.25 6.13 -6.48
CA GLY A 41 15.52 4.92 -6.13
C GLY A 41 16.44 3.79 -5.64
N MET A 42 17.68 3.75 -6.12
CA MET A 42 18.67 2.78 -5.65
C MET A 42 19.19 3.08 -4.24
N ARG A 43 19.18 4.35 -3.81
CA ARG A 43 19.62 4.78 -2.47
C ARG A 43 18.50 4.80 -1.43
N ALA A 44 17.24 4.62 -1.86
CA ALA A 44 16.10 4.63 -0.97
C ALA A 44 16.20 3.47 0.04
N LEU A 45 16.05 3.79 1.32
CA LEU A 45 16.10 2.81 2.42
C LEU A 45 14.83 1.97 2.45
N THR A 46 14.89 0.78 3.04
CA THR A 46 13.73 -0.12 3.12
C THR A 46 12.91 0.20 4.36
N GLU A 47 11.66 0.61 4.16
CA GLU A 47 10.69 0.99 5.20
C GLU A 47 11.27 2.01 6.20
N GLU A 48 12.10 2.90 5.68
CA GLU A 48 12.75 3.97 6.42
C GLU A 48 12.88 5.20 5.50
N ILE A 49 12.72 6.39 6.07
CA ILE A 49 12.85 7.66 5.36
C ILE A 49 14.05 8.39 5.91
N ASP A 50 15.01 8.67 5.03
CA ASP A 50 16.09 9.63 5.28
C ASP A 50 15.87 10.85 4.38
N THR A 51 15.49 11.97 4.99
CA THR A 51 15.24 13.23 4.27
C THR A 51 16.54 13.85 3.72
N HIS A 52 17.71 13.50 4.26
CA HIS A 52 19.00 14.00 3.80
C HIS A 52 19.45 13.38 2.47
N LEU A 53 18.84 12.26 2.05
CA LEU A 53 19.12 11.65 0.75
C LEU A 53 18.55 12.45 -0.43
N TYR A 54 17.68 13.42 -0.16
CA TYR A 54 16.93 14.18 -1.16
C TYR A 54 17.21 15.67 -1.04
N ASP A 55 17.36 16.31 -2.20
CA ASP A 55 17.44 17.76 -2.30
C ASP A 55 16.11 18.39 -1.89
N GLU A 56 16.13 19.40 -1.01
CA GLU A 56 14.94 20.13 -0.58
C GLU A 56 14.16 20.71 -1.76
N ALA A 57 14.87 21.20 -2.79
CA ALA A 57 14.28 21.76 -4.00
C ALA A 57 13.53 20.71 -4.84
N ALA A 58 13.80 19.42 -4.63
CA ALA A 58 13.09 18.36 -5.35
C ALA A 58 11.68 18.09 -4.78
N HIS A 59 11.34 18.64 -3.61
CA HIS A 59 10.05 18.41 -2.92
C HIS A 59 9.62 16.95 -2.91
N MET A 60 10.57 16.03 -2.78
CA MET A 60 10.36 14.60 -2.95
C MET A 60 11.17 13.82 -1.92
N ILE A 61 10.55 12.75 -1.41
CA ILE A 61 11.20 11.69 -0.64
C ILE A 61 10.85 10.35 -1.29
N ALA A 62 11.66 9.33 -1.01
CA ALA A 62 11.31 7.97 -1.40
C ALA A 62 11.86 6.95 -0.40
N PHE A 63 11.20 5.81 -0.34
CA PHE A 63 11.63 4.64 0.41
C PHE A 63 11.24 3.38 -0.38
N ARG A 64 11.82 2.25 -0.01
CA ARG A 64 11.48 0.94 -0.58
C ARG A 64 10.63 0.15 0.38
N ILE A 65 9.81 -0.74 -0.14
CA ILE A 65 9.08 -1.73 0.65
C ILE A 65 9.61 -3.12 0.28
N PRO A 66 9.62 -4.09 1.20
CA PRO A 66 9.93 -5.47 0.88
C PRO A 66 8.75 -6.13 0.16
N HIS A 67 9.05 -7.12 -0.68
CA HIS A 67 8.06 -7.76 -1.56
C HIS A 67 6.85 -8.36 -0.80
N PRO A 68 7.03 -9.04 0.36
CA PRO A 68 5.91 -9.53 1.15
C PRO A 68 4.95 -8.45 1.64
N ASN A 69 5.40 -7.19 1.71
CA ASN A 69 4.63 -6.10 2.28
C ASN A 69 3.83 -5.30 1.24
N ILE A 70 3.87 -5.63 -0.06
CA ILE A 70 3.09 -4.91 -1.08
C ILE A 70 1.61 -4.84 -0.69
N ALA A 71 0.97 -5.98 -0.45
CA ALA A 71 -0.45 -6.02 -0.11
C ALA A 71 -0.75 -5.33 1.24
N PRO A 72 0.03 -5.55 2.32
CA PRO A 72 -0.06 -4.75 3.54
C PRO A 72 0.05 -3.23 3.33
N TRP A 73 0.96 -2.77 2.47
CA TRP A 73 1.11 -1.34 2.15
C TRP A 73 -0.12 -0.80 1.41
N ILE A 74 -0.63 -1.52 0.40
CA ILE A 74 -1.86 -1.12 -0.31
C ILE A 74 -3.03 -1.00 0.69
N LYS A 75 -3.19 -2.00 1.57
CA LYS A 75 -4.24 -1.97 2.60
C LYS A 75 -4.06 -0.80 3.56
N SER A 76 -2.84 -0.54 4.02
CA SER A 76 -2.54 0.55 4.94
C SER A 76 -2.83 1.92 4.32
N LEU A 77 -2.48 2.10 3.05
CA LEU A 77 -2.83 3.30 2.28
C LEU A 77 -4.35 3.46 2.19
N SER A 78 -5.08 2.38 1.88
CA SER A 78 -6.54 2.42 1.84
C SER A 78 -7.16 2.81 3.19
N LEU A 79 -6.70 2.20 4.29
CA LEU A 79 -7.20 2.52 5.63
C LEU A 79 -6.92 3.97 6.05
N LEU A 80 -5.71 4.46 5.83
CA LEU A 80 -5.36 5.82 6.22
C LEU A 80 -6.00 6.87 5.31
N TYR A 81 -5.93 6.68 3.99
CA TYR A 81 -6.36 7.71 3.05
C TYR A 81 -7.85 7.65 2.75
N TYR A 82 -8.44 6.48 2.48
CA TYR A 82 -9.87 6.41 2.22
C TYR A 82 -10.70 6.37 3.50
N GLU A 83 -10.40 5.42 4.39
CA GLU A 83 -11.26 5.17 5.54
C GLU A 83 -11.14 6.24 6.62
N HIS A 84 -10.01 6.94 6.68
CA HIS A 84 -9.80 8.04 7.63
C HIS A 84 -9.85 9.42 6.95
N TYR A 85 -8.87 9.77 6.11
CA TYR A 85 -8.85 11.10 5.50
C TYR A 85 -10.03 11.35 4.54
N GLY A 86 -10.47 10.35 3.78
CA GLY A 86 -11.60 10.45 2.86
C GLY A 86 -12.94 10.72 3.54
N LYS A 87 -13.07 10.34 4.83
CA LYS A 87 -14.26 10.65 5.66
C LYS A 87 -14.16 11.99 6.36
N SER A 88 -13.00 12.64 6.34
CA SER A 88 -12.82 13.96 6.95
C SER A 88 -13.41 15.07 6.06
N PRO A 89 -14.13 16.04 6.65
CA PRO A 89 -14.59 17.22 5.93
C PRO A 89 -13.45 18.16 5.52
N GLU A 90 -12.23 17.96 6.02
CA GLU A 90 -11.07 18.83 5.75
C GLU A 90 -10.29 18.43 4.48
N TYR A 91 -10.39 17.17 4.04
CA TYR A 91 -9.52 16.63 3.00
C TYR A 91 -10.27 16.07 1.80
N ILE A 92 -9.63 16.13 0.64
CA ILE A 92 -9.99 15.38 -0.58
C ILE A 92 -8.90 14.35 -0.80
N VAL A 93 -9.31 13.11 -1.05
CA VAL A 93 -8.42 12.02 -1.40
C VAL A 93 -8.77 11.54 -2.79
N SER A 94 -7.81 11.60 -3.70
CA SER A 94 -7.91 11.02 -5.04
C SER A 94 -6.99 9.82 -5.13
N TRP A 95 -7.48 8.73 -5.71
CA TRP A 95 -6.73 7.49 -5.88
C TRP A 95 -6.76 7.08 -7.33
N PHE A 96 -5.60 6.71 -7.85
CA PHE A 96 -5.42 6.36 -9.25
C PHE A 96 -4.64 5.07 -9.35
N ASP A 97 -5.22 4.13 -10.08
CA ASP A 97 -4.58 2.87 -10.43
C ASP A 97 -4.05 2.97 -11.85
N ASP A 98 -2.79 2.58 -12.05
CA ASP A 98 -2.20 2.41 -13.37
C ASP A 98 -1.66 0.97 -13.48
N PRO A 99 -2.27 0.11 -14.32
CA PRO A 99 -3.47 0.38 -15.13
C PRO A 99 -4.75 0.42 -14.27
N GLU A 100 -5.80 1.11 -14.76
CA GLU A 100 -7.10 1.24 -14.08
C GLU A 100 -7.75 -0.13 -13.80
N ASN A 101 -7.57 -1.11 -14.70
CA ASN A 101 -8.08 -2.46 -14.53
C ASN A 101 -6.92 -3.43 -14.34
N TRP A 102 -6.79 -4.04 -13.16
CA TRP A 102 -5.68 -4.94 -12.84
C TRP A 102 -5.88 -6.34 -13.41
N SER A 103 -5.01 -6.74 -14.34
CA SER A 103 -4.98 -8.09 -14.91
C SER A 103 -3.56 -8.61 -15.08
N ALA A 104 -3.43 -9.94 -15.13
CA ALA A 104 -2.16 -10.62 -15.41
C ALA A 104 -1.64 -10.34 -16.83
N LYS A 105 -2.54 -9.93 -17.75
CA LYS A 105 -2.20 -9.60 -19.14
C LYS A 105 -1.61 -8.20 -19.29
N ASN A 106 -1.74 -7.34 -18.28
CA ASN A 106 -1.20 -6.00 -18.34
C ASN A 106 0.32 -6.05 -18.25
N SER A 107 0.96 -5.95 -19.41
CA SER A 107 2.41 -5.77 -19.52
C SER A 107 2.75 -4.30 -19.33
N GLY A 108 3.49 -3.96 -18.28
CA GLY A 108 3.87 -2.57 -18.03
C GLY A 108 4.35 -2.31 -16.61
N ASN A 109 4.74 -1.06 -16.38
CA ASN A 109 4.93 -0.55 -15.03
C ASN A 109 3.55 -0.40 -14.39
N LYS A 110 3.38 -0.97 -13.21
CA LYS A 110 2.14 -0.82 -12.46
C LYS A 110 2.37 0.08 -11.25
N SER A 111 1.42 0.95 -10.96
CA SER A 111 1.48 1.83 -9.82
C SER A 111 0.12 2.12 -9.23
N ILE A 112 0.14 2.42 -7.94
CA ILE A 112 -0.97 2.98 -7.20
C ILE A 112 -0.56 4.38 -6.78
N CYS A 113 -1.45 5.34 -6.96
CA CYS A 113 -1.21 6.73 -6.63
C CYS A 113 -2.29 7.28 -5.72
N VAL A 114 -1.90 7.99 -4.68
CA VAL A 114 -2.80 8.67 -3.75
C VAL A 114 -2.44 10.15 -3.67
N GLU A 115 -3.39 11.01 -3.95
CA GLU A 115 -3.25 12.46 -3.81
C GLU A 115 -4.10 12.95 -2.63
N LEU A 116 -3.47 13.67 -1.71
CA LEU A 116 -4.14 14.29 -0.57
C LEU A 116 -4.15 15.81 -0.76
N SER A 117 -5.35 16.40 -0.76
CA SER A 117 -5.56 17.83 -0.88
C SER A 117 -6.43 18.36 0.28
N THR A 118 -6.30 19.64 0.62
CA THR A 118 -7.20 20.31 1.58
C THR A 118 -8.46 20.81 0.88
N LYS A 119 -9.60 20.80 1.57
CA LYS A 119 -10.89 21.36 1.11
C LYS A 119 -11.03 22.86 1.33
N ALA A 120 -9.93 23.59 1.56
CA ALA A 120 -10.01 25.03 1.83
C ALA A 120 -10.70 25.77 0.67
N ASP A 121 -11.67 26.64 1.02
CA ASP A 121 -12.86 27.06 0.27
C ASP A 121 -12.73 27.53 -1.20
N VAL A 122 -11.55 27.60 -1.81
CA VAL A 122 -11.42 28.13 -3.19
C VAL A 122 -10.38 27.41 -4.07
N LEU A 123 -9.43 26.63 -3.53
CA LEU A 123 -8.26 26.22 -4.34
C LEU A 123 -7.73 24.79 -4.17
N ASN A 124 -8.45 23.91 -3.46
CA ASN A 124 -8.11 22.48 -3.30
C ASN A 124 -6.59 22.21 -3.34
N SER A 125 -5.85 22.71 -2.36
CA SER A 125 -4.39 22.71 -2.42
C SER A 125 -3.86 21.30 -2.19
N LEU A 126 -3.14 20.77 -3.18
CA LEU A 126 -2.44 19.49 -3.07
C LEU A 126 -1.37 19.58 -1.98
N LEU A 127 -1.50 18.76 -0.95
CA LEU A 127 -0.49 18.64 0.11
C LEU A 127 0.69 17.83 -0.39
N TYR A 128 0.40 16.62 -0.84
CA TYR A 128 1.38 15.72 -1.44
C TYR A 128 0.67 14.58 -2.22
N LYS A 129 1.47 13.91 -3.04
CA LYS A 129 1.14 12.74 -3.85
C LYS A 129 2.04 11.59 -3.44
N ILE A 130 1.46 10.43 -3.15
CA ILE A 130 2.16 9.18 -2.92
C ILE A 130 2.04 8.34 -4.17
N THR A 131 3.13 7.76 -4.65
CA THR A 131 3.14 6.80 -5.75
C THR A 131 3.88 5.54 -5.31
N LEU A 132 3.15 4.43 -5.24
CA LEU A 132 3.69 3.09 -5.00
C LEU A 132 3.90 2.41 -6.35
N PHE A 133 5.16 2.22 -6.74
CA PHE A 133 5.56 1.48 -7.93
C PHE A 133 5.62 -0.02 -7.61
N ILE A 134 4.61 -0.75 -8.08
CA ILE A 134 4.39 -2.14 -7.70
C ILE A 134 5.51 -3.05 -8.21
N ASN A 135 6.05 -2.80 -9.41
CA ASN A 135 7.11 -3.64 -9.97
C ASN A 135 8.46 -3.51 -9.24
N THR A 136 8.71 -2.40 -8.54
CA THR A 136 10.02 -2.11 -7.91
C THR A 136 9.97 -2.06 -6.38
N GLY A 137 8.76 -1.97 -5.82
CA GLY A 137 8.54 -1.72 -4.40
C GLY A 137 8.99 -0.32 -3.98
N LEU A 138 9.15 0.62 -4.93
CA LEU A 138 9.52 1.99 -4.60
C LEU A 138 8.26 2.77 -4.25
N VAL A 139 8.28 3.47 -3.12
CA VAL A 139 7.28 4.48 -2.77
C VAL A 139 7.93 5.84 -2.89
N GLN A 140 7.29 6.73 -3.65
CA GLN A 140 7.69 8.14 -3.77
C GLN A 140 6.60 9.02 -3.17
N VAL A 141 7.01 10.05 -2.43
CA VAL A 141 6.09 11.08 -1.95
C VAL A 141 6.59 12.43 -2.45
N GLN A 142 5.72 13.16 -3.14
CA GLN A 142 6.04 14.43 -3.80
C GLN A 142 5.05 15.51 -3.37
N GLY A 143 5.54 16.70 -3.00
CA GLY A 143 4.68 17.83 -2.69
C GLY A 143 5.29 18.81 -1.68
N ASN A 144 4.68 19.99 -1.60
CA ASN A 144 5.14 21.07 -0.72
C ASN A 144 4.98 20.72 0.76
N HIS A 145 4.07 19.81 1.10
CA HIS A 145 3.80 19.38 2.47
C HIS A 145 4.27 17.94 2.75
N LYS A 146 5.25 17.42 1.99
CA LYS A 146 5.82 16.07 2.18
C LYS A 146 6.32 15.81 3.60
N ASP A 147 6.78 16.83 4.32
CA ASP A 147 7.28 16.68 5.69
C ASP A 147 6.13 16.32 6.66
N THR A 148 4.89 16.64 6.29
CA THR A 148 3.71 16.18 7.02
C THR A 148 3.55 14.67 6.87
N PHE A 149 3.78 14.13 5.67
CA PHE A 149 3.81 12.68 5.47
C PHE A 149 4.92 12.04 6.31
N VAL A 150 6.15 12.57 6.28
CA VAL A 150 7.30 12.01 7.03
C VAL A 150 7.01 11.93 8.52
N ASN A 151 6.50 13.02 9.10
CA ASN A 151 6.38 13.15 10.54
C ASN A 151 5.07 12.60 11.11
N LYS A 152 4.03 12.40 10.29
CA LYS A 152 2.70 11.97 10.75
C LYS A 152 2.24 10.69 10.09
N ASP A 153 2.12 10.68 8.77
CA ASP A 153 1.47 9.58 8.07
C ASP A 153 2.37 8.35 7.96
N PHE A 154 3.67 8.52 7.73
CA PHE A 154 4.59 7.41 7.58
C PHE A 154 4.68 6.52 8.84
N PRO A 155 4.83 7.05 10.07
CA PRO A 155 4.79 6.22 11.28
C PRO A 155 3.48 5.44 11.45
N VAL A 156 2.34 6.06 11.12
CA VAL A 156 1.02 5.44 11.17
C VAL A 156 0.91 4.30 10.15
N LEU A 157 1.31 4.55 8.91
CA LEU A 157 1.33 3.55 7.83
C LEU A 157 2.22 2.37 8.19
N LEU A 158 3.43 2.62 8.70
CA LEU A 158 4.36 1.56 9.08
C LEU A 158 3.79 0.69 10.21
N LYS A 159 3.12 1.29 11.21
CA LYS A 159 2.41 0.53 12.25
C LYS A 159 1.29 -0.31 11.65
N LEU A 160 0.45 0.24 10.77
CA LEU A 160 -0.61 -0.50 10.08
C LEU A 160 -0.07 -1.69 9.27
N VAL A 161 1.00 -1.48 8.50
CA VAL A 161 1.66 -2.52 7.69
C VAL A 161 2.08 -3.69 8.58
N ASN A 162 2.71 -3.40 9.71
CA ASN A 162 3.16 -4.43 10.65
C ASN A 162 1.97 -5.21 11.24
N GLU A 163 0.90 -4.54 11.66
CA GLU A 163 -0.28 -5.19 12.24
C GLU A 163 -1.00 -6.08 11.21
N ILE A 164 -1.18 -5.59 9.98
CA ILE A 164 -1.78 -6.36 8.87
C ILE A 164 -0.89 -7.57 8.51
N TYR A 165 0.42 -7.37 8.46
CA TYR A 165 1.36 -8.45 8.19
C TYR A 165 1.31 -9.53 9.29
N MET A 166 1.24 -9.14 10.56
CA MET A 166 1.16 -10.09 11.67
C MET A 166 -0.17 -10.85 11.66
N ALA A 167 -1.30 -10.17 11.46
CA ALA A 167 -2.62 -10.81 11.36
C ALA A 167 -2.65 -11.90 10.27
N THR A 168 -2.13 -11.57 9.09
CA THR A 168 -2.16 -12.47 7.91
C THR A 168 -1.20 -13.66 8.00
N ASN A 169 -0.13 -13.56 8.79
CA ASN A 169 0.79 -14.67 9.02
C ASN A 169 0.41 -15.52 10.24
N THR A 170 -0.32 -14.96 11.21
CA THR A 170 -0.86 -15.72 12.34
C THR A 170 -1.96 -16.68 11.86
N ASP A 171 -2.79 -16.26 10.91
CA ASP A 171 -3.81 -17.12 10.27
C ASP A 171 -3.24 -18.33 9.51
N LYS A 172 -1.99 -18.25 9.03
CA LYS A 172 -1.30 -19.39 8.39
C LYS A 172 -0.86 -20.46 9.38
N SER A 173 -0.80 -20.15 10.67
CA SER A 173 -0.53 -21.15 11.74
C SER A 173 -1.79 -21.92 12.17
N GLY A 174 -2.98 -21.46 11.77
CA GLY A 174 -4.28 -22.08 12.07
C GLY A 174 -4.84 -23.03 11.00
N LEU A 175 -4.26 -23.08 9.80
CA LEU A 175 -4.65 -24.04 8.75
C LEU A 175 -3.98 -25.40 8.96
N CYS A 176 -4.30 -26.04 10.08
CA CYS A 176 -4.00 -27.45 10.30
C CYS A 176 -5.07 -28.31 9.57
N LYS A 177 -4.63 -28.98 8.50
CA LYS A 177 -5.20 -30.21 7.93
C LYS A 177 -6.71 -30.22 7.65
N ILE A 178 -7.10 -29.75 6.46
CA ILE A 178 -8.17 -30.46 5.75
C ILE A 178 -7.51 -31.69 5.12
N ASN A 179 -7.60 -32.81 5.83
CA ASN A 179 -7.34 -34.13 5.26
C ASN A 179 -8.32 -34.31 4.09
N ARG A 180 -7.84 -34.22 2.85
CA ARG A 180 -8.48 -34.95 1.75
C ARG A 180 -8.10 -36.42 1.92
N SER A 181 -8.83 -37.10 2.81
CA SER A 181 -8.91 -38.56 2.75
C SER A 181 -9.61 -38.93 1.44
N GLU A 182 -8.87 -39.70 0.66
CA GLU A 182 -9.28 -40.56 -0.43
C GLU A 182 -10.76 -40.92 -0.45
N ALA A 183 -11.42 -40.59 -1.57
CA ALA A 183 -12.56 -41.35 -2.05
C ALA A 183 -12.22 -41.83 -3.46
N SER A 184 -11.40 -42.87 -3.52
CA SER A 184 -11.38 -43.79 -4.65
C SER A 184 -12.74 -44.48 -4.68
N LEU A 185 -13.52 -44.26 -5.72
CA LEU A 185 -14.58 -45.17 -6.12
C LEU A 185 -14.51 -45.31 -7.64
N GLU A 186 -13.85 -46.40 -8.03
CA GLU A 186 -14.02 -47.03 -9.34
C GLU A 186 -15.51 -47.28 -9.58
N VAL A 187 -16.01 -46.93 -10.76
CA VAL A 187 -17.15 -47.63 -11.36
C VAL A 187 -16.78 -47.95 -12.80
N LYS A 188 -16.72 -49.26 -13.08
CA LYS A 188 -16.40 -49.90 -14.35
C LYS A 188 -17.42 -49.58 -15.45
N PRO A 189 -17.04 -49.71 -16.73
CA PRO A 189 -17.95 -49.53 -17.85
C PRO A 189 -18.91 -50.72 -17.97
N THR A 190 -20.16 -50.43 -18.35
CA THR A 190 -21.07 -51.37 -19.01
C THR A 190 -21.71 -50.67 -20.19
#